data_AF-A0A5P9HRZ4-F1
#
_entry.id   AF-A0A5P9HRZ4-F1
#
_cell.length_a   1.000
_cell.length_b   1.000
_cell.length_c   1.000
_cell.angle_alpha   90.00
_cell.angle_beta   90.00
_cell.angle_gamma   90.00
#
_symmetry.space_group_name_H-M   'P 1'
#
loop_
_entity.id
_entity.type
_entity.pdbx_description
1 polymer ?
#
loop_
_entity_poly.entity_id
_entity_poly.type
_entity_poly.pdbx_seq_one_letter_code
_entity_poly.pdbx_strand_id
1 'polypeptide(L)'
;MINISMTDVKVIIENQSFSKREQKILEVLLLNLAAQANAQTIGEGMALNPLEFFSEKGELLHYRFAWQKAITQEKYSEFKEGIQRRFNNTFKMCELPQPEISFKENAYAEQ
;
A
#
# COMPACT_ATOMS: atom_id res chain seq x y z
N MET A 1 0.77 18.86 15.91
CA MET A 1 0.96 18.03 14.70
C MET A 1 0.59 16.61 15.06
N ILE A 2 -0.24 15.96 14.25
CA ILE A 2 -0.61 14.55 14.47
C ILE A 2 0.53 13.72 13.89
N ASN A 3 1.16 12.89 14.71
CA ASN A 3 2.15 11.92 14.23
C ASN A 3 1.42 10.66 13.76
N ILE A 4 1.90 10.04 12.70
CA ILE A 4 1.27 8.86 12.09
C ILE A 4 2.05 7.63 12.51
N SER A 5 1.41 6.68 13.18
CA SER A 5 2.02 5.41 13.56
C SER A 5 1.63 4.27 12.62
N MET A 6 0.52 4.42 11.90
CA MET A 6 0.01 3.42 10.97
C MET A 6 -0.82 4.03 9.84
N THR A 7 -0.84 3.34 8.70
CA THR A 7 -1.72 3.62 7.57
C THR A 7 -2.23 2.32 6.97
N ASP A 8 -3.52 2.26 6.66
CA ASP A 8 -4.08 1.15 5.88
C ASP A 8 -4.00 1.53 4.40
N VAL A 9 -3.45 0.64 3.59
CA VAL A 9 -3.28 0.82 2.15
C VAL A 9 -4.13 -0.23 1.44
N LYS A 10 -4.99 0.23 0.53
CA LYS A 10 -5.81 -0.63 -0.33
C LYS A 10 -5.52 -0.32 -1.80
N VAL A 11 -5.40 -1.38 -2.60
CA VAL A 11 -5.18 -1.30 -4.04
C VAL A 11 -6.21 -2.16 -4.75
N ILE A 12 -7.00 -1.54 -5.63
CA ILE A 12 -8.05 -2.19 -6.42
C ILE A 12 -7.78 -1.94 -7.89
N ILE A 13 -8.04 -2.94 -8.73
CA ILE A 13 -8.14 -2.75 -10.18
C ILE A 13 -9.55 -3.11 -10.65
N GLU A 14 -10.19 -2.19 -11.35
CA GLU A 14 -11.50 -2.47 -11.93
C GLU A 14 -11.38 -3.34 -13.19
N ASN A 15 -12.41 -4.14 -13.45
CA ASN A 15 -12.62 -4.85 -14.71
C ASN A 15 -11.48 -5.80 -15.14
N GLN A 16 -10.67 -6.28 -14.19
CA GLN A 16 -9.64 -7.29 -14.42
C GLN A 16 -9.87 -8.54 -13.56
N SER A 17 -9.65 -9.70 -14.17
CA SER A 17 -9.74 -10.99 -13.50
C SER A 17 -8.37 -11.64 -13.51
N PHE A 18 -7.69 -11.61 -12.36
CA PHE A 18 -6.44 -12.33 -12.17
C PHE A 18 -6.71 -13.74 -11.65
N SER A 19 -5.88 -14.69 -12.06
CA SER A 19 -5.74 -15.94 -11.33
C SER A 19 -5.20 -15.68 -9.92
N LYS A 20 -5.46 -16.61 -8.99
CA LYS A 20 -4.91 -16.53 -7.62
C LYS A 20 -3.39 -16.39 -7.61
N ARG A 21 -2.70 -16.99 -8.58
CA ARG A 21 -1.24 -16.91 -8.71
C ARG A 21 -0.80 -15.51 -9.12
N GLU A 22 -1.43 -14.92 -10.14
CA GLU A 22 -1.13 -13.55 -10.59
C GLU A 22 -1.43 -12.52 -9.50
N GLN A 23 -2.57 -12.65 -8.83
CA GLN A 23 -2.93 -11.80 -7.69
C GLN A 23 -1.84 -11.87 -6.61
N LYS A 24 -1.36 -13.07 -6.26
CA LYS A 24 -0.30 -13.22 -5.25
C LYS A 24 1.04 -12.63 -5.69
N ILE A 25 1.39 -12.76 -6.97
CA ILE A 25 2.61 -12.16 -7.53
C ILE A 25 2.54 -10.64 -7.46
N LEU A 26 1.41 -10.06 -7.89
CA LEU A 26 1.18 -8.61 -7.84
C LEU A 26 1.17 -8.10 -6.40
N GLU A 27 0.47 -8.77 -5.49
CA GLU A 27 0.46 -8.43 -4.06
C GLU A 27 1.89 -8.34 -3.50
N VAL A 28 2.70 -9.39 -3.71
CA VAL A 28 4.09 -9.43 -3.23
C VAL A 28 4.96 -8.35 -3.88
N LEU A 29 4.77 -8.08 -5.18
CA LEU A 29 5.46 -7.00 -5.87
C LEU A 29 5.15 -5.63 -5.25
N LEU A 30 3.86 -5.34 -5.01
CA LEU A 30 3.43 -4.07 -4.40
C LEU A 30 3.96 -3.91 -2.97
N LEU A 31 3.96 -4.98 -2.17
CA LEU A 31 4.56 -4.95 -0.83
C LEU A 31 6.07 -4.63 -0.87
N ASN A 32 6.81 -5.21 -1.82
CA ASN A 32 8.23 -4.90 -1.99
C ASN A 32 8.47 -3.45 -2.43
N LEU A 33 7.62 -2.92 -3.32
CA LEU A 33 7.69 -1.51 -3.73
C LEU A 33 7.36 -0.54 -2.59
N ALA A 34 6.39 -0.91 -1.72
CA ALA A 34 6.09 -0.16 -0.51
C ALA A 34 7.26 -0.19 0.48
N ALA A 35 7.89 -1.35 0.69
CA ALA A 35 9.08 -1.47 1.52
C ALA A 35 10.25 -0.62 0.98
N GLN A 36 10.45 -0.59 -0.35
CA GLN A 36 11.45 0.27 -0.98
C GLN A 36 11.15 1.76 -0.80
N ALA A 37 9.88 2.18 -0.94
CA ALA A 37 9.47 3.56 -0.68
C ALA A 37 9.79 3.95 0.77
N ASN A 38 9.41 3.10 1.74
CA ASN A 38 9.70 3.29 3.16
C ASN A 38 11.21 3.41 3.44
N ALA A 39 12.02 2.54 2.84
CA ALA A 39 13.47 2.57 3.03
C ALA A 39 14.11 3.88 2.54
N GLN A 40 13.56 4.49 1.48
CA GLN A 40 14.09 5.74 0.92
C GLN A 40 13.63 7.00 1.65
N THR A 41 12.41 7.02 2.19
CA THR A 41 11.83 8.22 2.81
C THR A 41 11.93 8.20 4.33
N ILE A 42 11.55 7.09 4.95
CA ILE A 42 11.44 6.99 6.41
C ILE A 42 12.72 6.39 7.00
N GLY A 43 13.23 5.32 6.38
CA GLY A 43 14.47 4.65 6.80
C GLY A 43 14.34 3.80 8.07
N GLU A 44 13.12 3.54 8.55
CA GLU A 44 12.85 2.75 9.76
C GLU A 44 12.09 1.45 9.45
N GLY A 45 12.08 0.52 10.41
CA GLY A 45 11.33 -0.73 10.28
C GLY A 45 9.82 -0.48 10.14
N MET A 46 9.21 -1.10 9.13
CA MET A 46 7.78 -1.04 8.83
C MET A 46 7.21 -2.45 8.82
N ALA A 47 6.26 -2.72 9.71
CA ALA A 47 5.50 -3.97 9.71
C ALA A 47 4.40 -3.91 8.63
N LEU A 48 4.21 -5.02 7.92
CA LEU A 48 3.19 -5.18 6.88
C LEU A 48 2.19 -6.23 7.38
N ASN A 49 1.03 -5.79 7.87
CA ASN A 49 0.01 -6.68 8.40
C ASN A 49 -1.14 -6.78 7.39
N PRO A 50 -1.51 -7.97 6.91
CA PRO A 50 -2.68 -8.11 6.04
C PRO A 50 -3.94 -7.72 6.79
N LEU A 51 -4.87 -7.06 6.11
CA LEU A 51 -6.24 -6.83 6.58
C LEU A 51 -7.19 -7.80 5.87
N GLU A 52 -8.39 -7.98 6.41
CA GLU A 52 -9.39 -8.81 5.74
C GLU A 52 -9.70 -8.24 4.35
N PHE A 53 -9.61 -9.09 3.33
CA PHE A 53 -10.09 -8.76 2.00
C PHE A 53 -11.61 -8.72 2.07
N PHE A 54 -12.18 -7.54 1.87
CA PHE A 54 -13.58 -7.49 1.52
C PHE A 54 -13.67 -8.04 0.09
N SER A 55 -14.68 -8.85 -0.19
CA SER A 55 -14.73 -9.73 -1.37
C SER A 55 -14.98 -8.98 -2.69
N GLU A 56 -14.30 -7.86 -2.89
CA GLU A 56 -14.35 -7.05 -4.11
C GLU A 56 -13.49 -7.71 -5.19
N LYS A 57 -14.12 -8.01 -6.33
CA LYS A 57 -13.39 -8.42 -7.52
C LYS A 57 -12.38 -7.33 -7.86
N GLY A 58 -11.10 -7.70 -7.92
CA GLY A 58 -10.03 -6.79 -8.31
C GLY A 58 -9.20 -6.21 -7.16
N GLU A 59 -9.50 -6.54 -5.89
CA GLU A 59 -8.63 -6.16 -4.77
C GLU A 59 -7.29 -6.90 -4.85
N LEU A 60 -6.19 -6.16 -4.98
CA LEU A 60 -4.83 -6.70 -5.11
C LEU A 60 -4.03 -6.63 -3.82
N LEU A 61 -4.33 -5.65 -2.97
CA LEU A 61 -3.61 -5.40 -1.73
C LEU A 61 -4.56 -4.72 -0.74
N HIS A 62 -4.60 -5.21 0.49
CA HIS A 62 -5.22 -4.53 1.63
C HIS A 62 -4.42 -4.84 2.90
N TYR A 63 -3.59 -3.87 3.31
CA TYR A 63 -2.59 -4.07 4.36
C TYR A 63 -2.49 -2.84 5.25
N ARG A 64 -2.25 -3.08 6.54
CA ARG A 64 -1.80 -2.08 7.49
C ARG A 64 -0.29 -2.00 7.51
N PHE A 65 0.23 -0.82 7.22
CA PHE A 65 1.63 -0.49 7.39
C PHE A 65 1.80 0.22 8.73
N ALA A 66 2.66 -0.32 9.59
CA ALA A 66 2.87 0.20 10.94
C ALA A 66 4.35 0.43 11.21
N TRP A 67 4.68 1.63 11.71
CA TRP A 67 6.03 2.02 12.06
C TRP A 67 6.26 1.86 13.57
N GLN A 68 7.48 1.49 13.95
CA GLN A 68 7.86 1.37 15.37
C GLN A 68 7.81 2.72 16.09
N LYS A 69 8.12 3.81 15.38
CA LYS A 69 8.01 5.18 15.87
C LYS A 69 7.05 5.93 14.96
N ALA A 70 6.24 6.78 15.57
CA ALA A 70 5.33 7.62 14.81
C ALA A 70 6.14 8.60 13.94
N ILE A 71 5.75 8.74 12.67
CA ILE A 71 6.40 9.60 11.69
C ILE A 71 5.67 10.94 11.58
N THR A 72 6.39 11.94 11.11
CA THR A 72 5.85 13.27 10.81
C THR A 72 4.95 13.23 9.57
N GLN A 73 4.00 14.18 9.46
CA GLN A 73 3.16 14.33 8.27
C GLN A 73 3.97 14.50 6.97
N GLU A 74 5.09 15.23 7.02
CA GLU A 74 5.97 15.45 5.87
C GLU A 74 6.53 14.14 5.32
N LYS A 75 7.25 13.37 6.15
CA LYS A 75 7.71 12.02 5.79
C LYS A 75 6.61 11.09 5.31
N TYR A 76 5.41 11.18 5.91
CA TYR A 76 4.27 10.39 5.46
C TYR A 76 3.79 10.79 4.06
N SER A 77 3.73 12.10 3.77
CA SER A 77 3.37 12.60 2.43
C SER A 77 4.37 12.12 1.39
N GLU A 78 5.67 12.24 1.66
CA GLU A 78 6.74 11.75 0.77
C GLU A 78 6.65 10.23 0.55
N PHE A 79 6.37 9.47 1.62
CA PHE A 79 6.16 8.03 1.54
C PHE A 79 4.95 7.68 0.65
N LYS A 80 3.83 8.35 0.84
CA LYS A 80 2.59 8.16 0.07
C LYS A 80 2.80 8.44 -1.42
N GLU A 81 3.42 9.58 -1.74
CA GLU A 81 3.79 9.93 -3.12
C GLU A 81 4.77 8.90 -3.71
N GLY A 82 5.72 8.45 -2.90
CA GLY A 82 6.68 7.42 -3.23
C GLY A 82 6.04 6.08 -3.60
N ILE A 83 4.98 5.68 -2.90
CA ILE A 83 4.17 4.49 -3.22
C ILE A 83 3.37 4.71 -4.48
N GLN A 84 2.58 5.79 -4.55
CA GLN A 84 1.68 6.05 -5.67
C GLN A 84 2.46 6.06 -6.99
N ARG A 85 3.60 6.75 -7.04
CA ARG A 85 4.48 6.77 -8.22
C ARG A 85 4.96 5.37 -8.61
N ARG A 86 5.43 4.56 -7.64
CA ARG A 86 5.94 3.21 -7.91
C ARG A 86 4.86 2.28 -8.42
N PHE A 87 3.69 2.30 -7.78
CA PHE A 87 2.57 1.45 -8.17
C PHE A 87 2.10 1.84 -9.57
N ASN A 88 1.78 3.12 -9.81
CA ASN A 88 1.32 3.59 -11.11
C ASN A 88 2.31 3.28 -12.24
N ASN A 89 3.62 3.47 -12.00
CA ASN A 89 4.65 3.12 -12.97
C ASN A 89 4.71 1.61 -13.24
N THR A 90 4.61 0.79 -12.21
CA THR A 90 4.65 -0.68 -12.35
C THR A 90 3.45 -1.18 -13.13
N PHE A 91 2.23 -0.72 -12.80
CA PHE A 91 1.03 -1.10 -13.56
C PHE A 91 1.14 -0.65 -15.02
N LYS A 92 1.63 0.58 -15.27
CA LYS A 92 1.89 1.06 -16.63
C LYS A 92 2.89 0.18 -17.39
N MET A 93 4.01 -0.21 -16.76
CA MET A 93 5.02 -1.06 -17.37
C MET A 93 4.55 -2.50 -17.62
N CYS A 94 3.63 -2.99 -16.80
CA CYS A 94 2.97 -4.28 -16.98
C CYS A 94 1.77 -4.21 -17.94
N GLU A 95 1.51 -3.06 -18.57
CA GLU A 95 0.36 -2.83 -19.46
C GLU A 95 -1.00 -3.12 -18.78
N LEU A 96 -1.07 -2.91 -17.46
CA LEU A 96 -2.27 -3.05 -16.66
C LEU A 96 -3.03 -1.72 -16.56
N PRO A 97 -4.36 -1.74 -16.42
CA PRO A 97 -5.14 -0.56 -16.04
C PRO A 97 -4.57 0.11 -14.79
N GLN A 98 -4.75 1.43 -14.70
CA GLN A 98 -4.30 2.17 -13.51
C GLN A 98 -5.08 1.70 -12.28
N PRO A 99 -4.39 1.41 -11.17
CA PRO A 99 -5.06 0.98 -9.96
C PRO A 99 -5.69 2.16 -9.22
N GLU A 100 -6.77 1.90 -8.50
CA GLU A 100 -7.21 2.77 -7.43
C GLU A 100 -6.37 2.48 -6.18
N ILE A 101 -5.77 3.52 -5.60
CA ILE A 101 -4.91 3.40 -4.41
C ILE A 101 -5.48 4.32 -3.32
N SER A 102 -5.91 3.73 -2.21
CA SER A 102 -6.41 4.48 -1.05
C SER A 102 -5.55 4.27 0.18
N PHE A 103 -5.52 5.31 1.03
CA PHE A 103 -4.74 5.36 2.26
C PHE A 103 -5.65 5.85 3.39
N LYS A 104 -5.74 5.10 4.49
CA LYS A 104 -6.47 5.49 5.71
C LYS A 104 -5.46 5.66 6.85
N GLU A 105 -5.15 6.91 7.17
CA GLU A 105 -4.26 7.28 8.28
C GLU A 105 -4.89 6.92 9.62
N ASN A 106 -4.08 6.45 10.57
CA ASN A 106 -4.48 6.22 11.96
C ASN A 106 -5.83 5.49 12.05
N ALA A 107 -5.99 4.40 11.28
CA ALA A 107 -7.12 3.51 11.39
C ALA A 107 -7.04 2.79 12.75
N TYR A 108 -7.44 3.50 13.81
CA TYR A 108 -7.76 2.90 15.08
C TYR A 108 -8.80 1.81 14.78
N ALA A 109 -8.61 0.64 15.38
CA ALA A 109 -9.66 -0.37 15.37
C ALA A 109 -10.94 0.34 15.82
N GLU A 110 -11.91 0.48 14.91
CA GLU A 110 -13.30 0.56 15.34
C GLU A 110 -13.51 -0.72 16.15
N GLN A 111 -13.53 -0.56 17.48
CA GLN A 111 -13.70 -1.64 18.43
C GLN A 111 -15.09 -2.26 18.27
#